data_AF-A0AAW2BCD4-F1
#
_entry.id   AF-A0AAW2BCD4-F1
#
_cell.length_a   1.000
_cell.length_b   1.000
_cell.length_c   1.000
_cell.angle_alpha   90.00
_cell.angle_beta   90.00
_cell.angle_gamma   90.00
#
_symmetry.space_group_name_H-M   'P 1'
#
loop_
_entity.id
_entity.type
_entity.pdbx_description
1 polymer ?
#
loop_
_entity_poly.entity_id
_entity_poly.type
_entity_poly.pdbx_seq_one_letter_code
_entity_poly.pdbx_strand_id
1 'polypeptide(L)'
;MIFTSSSSSRSSLSLSVSLCMYVCGYGGFGVWLTRVRWICDQLYRFLVRRTGSKFNAVILKRLFMSKVNKPPLSLSKLIRYMEGKEGKIAVVVGTVTDDIRVYEVPAVKVTALRFTETARARIEKAGGECLTFDQLALRAPLGQNTVLLRGHKKREAVKHFGPAPGVPHSHTKPYVRAKGRKFERARGKRNSKGFRV
;
A
#
# COMPACT_ATOMS: atom_id res chain seq x y z
N MET A 1 11.78 73.82 -23.30
CA MET A 1 10.66 72.85 -23.39
C MET A 1 10.44 72.30 -21.97
N ILE A 2 9.79 73.01 -21.05
CA ILE A 2 8.34 73.22 -20.85
C ILE A 2 7.52 71.92 -20.84
N PHE A 3 7.17 71.50 -19.62
CA PHE A 3 5.90 70.95 -19.10
C PHE A 3 5.19 69.79 -19.83
N THR A 4 4.90 68.70 -19.10
CA THR A 4 3.60 68.40 -18.44
C THR A 4 3.55 66.93 -18.01
N SER A 5 3.34 66.68 -16.71
CA SER A 5 2.17 65.98 -16.11
C SER A 5 2.14 64.46 -16.38
N SER A 6 1.96 63.55 -15.43
CA SER A 6 0.85 63.48 -14.46
C SER A 6 1.09 62.21 -13.62
N SER A 7 1.34 62.33 -12.31
CA SER A 7 0.36 62.10 -11.22
C SER A 7 -0.28 60.71 -11.18
N SER A 8 0.01 59.92 -10.14
CA SER A 8 -0.98 59.65 -9.07
C SER A 8 -0.49 58.55 -8.12
N SER A 9 -0.31 58.96 -6.88
CA SER A 9 -0.46 58.19 -5.65
C SER A 9 -1.78 57.39 -5.62
N ARG A 10 -1.74 56.18 -5.03
CA ARG A 10 -2.80 55.55 -4.19
C ARG A 10 -2.10 54.56 -3.26
N SER A 11 -1.68 54.96 -2.06
CA SER A 11 -2.45 54.88 -0.82
C SER A 11 -3.51 53.76 -0.78
N SER A 12 -3.31 52.87 0.19
CA SER A 12 -4.32 52.17 1.00
C SER A 12 -5.50 51.55 0.27
N LEU A 13 -5.61 50.22 0.36
CA LEU A 13 -6.80 49.58 0.91
C LEU A 13 -6.42 48.16 1.32
N SER A 14 -6.24 48.02 2.63
CA SER A 14 -6.52 46.83 3.40
C SER A 14 -7.81 46.17 2.92
N LEU A 15 -7.68 45.09 2.14
CA LEU A 15 -8.75 44.11 2.01
C LEU A 15 -8.32 42.90 2.81
N SER A 16 -8.71 42.99 4.07
CA SER A 16 -9.06 41.90 4.98
C SER A 16 -9.87 40.82 4.24
N VAL A 17 -9.19 39.93 3.51
CA VAL A 17 -9.78 38.63 3.20
C VAL A 17 -9.72 37.83 4.49
N SER A 18 -10.84 37.93 5.20
CA SER A 18 -11.19 37.22 6.42
C SER A 18 -10.66 35.80 6.37
N LEU A 19 -9.56 35.61 7.09
CA LEU A 19 -8.95 34.33 7.38
C LEU A 19 -9.87 33.61 8.37
N CYS A 20 -11.02 33.13 7.91
CA CYS A 20 -11.78 32.11 8.63
C CYS A 20 -11.16 30.74 8.30
N MET A 21 -9.84 30.64 8.50
CA MET A 21 -9.21 29.35 8.75
C MET A 21 -9.67 28.96 10.15
N TYR A 22 -10.72 28.14 10.19
CA TYR A 22 -11.02 27.32 11.35
C TYR A 22 -9.83 26.38 11.57
N VAL A 23 -8.82 26.90 12.27
CA VAL A 23 -7.74 26.15 12.90
C VAL A 23 -8.37 25.45 14.09
N CYS A 24 -9.13 24.39 13.81
CA CYS A 24 -9.48 23.42 14.83
C CYS A 24 -8.24 22.54 15.02
N GLY A 25 -7.51 22.84 16.09
CA GLY A 25 -6.31 22.12 16.46
C GLY A 25 -6.59 20.63 16.65
N TYR A 26 -5.79 19.82 15.97
CA TYR A 26 -5.36 18.53 16.48
C TYR A 26 -3.84 18.46 16.30
N GLY A 27 -3.14 18.54 17.42
CA GLY A 27 -1.71 18.31 17.51
C GLY A 27 -1.36 16.88 17.10
N GLY A 28 -0.10 16.71 16.69
CA GLY A 28 0.50 15.40 16.48
C GLY A 28 1.46 15.37 15.31
N PHE A 29 2.70 15.83 15.54
CA PHE A 29 3.98 15.28 15.07
C PHE A 29 3.96 14.04 14.14
N GLY A 30 3.29 14.13 12.98
CA GLY A 30 3.13 13.01 12.04
C GLY A 30 2.89 13.45 10.59
N VAL A 31 3.15 14.71 10.24
CA VAL A 31 2.72 15.31 8.97
C VAL A 31 3.82 15.37 7.90
N TRP A 32 5.04 14.93 8.20
CA TRP A 32 6.15 14.99 7.24
C TRP A 32 6.20 13.78 6.27
N LEU A 33 5.56 12.65 6.59
CA LEU A 33 5.55 11.47 5.72
C LEU A 33 4.33 11.36 4.78
N THR A 34 3.39 12.31 4.85
CA THR A 34 2.13 12.27 4.07
C THR A 34 2.19 13.03 2.74
N ARG A 35 3.16 13.93 2.55
CA ARG A 35 3.23 14.79 1.35
C ARG A 35 3.56 14.01 0.06
N VAL A 36 4.51 13.08 0.09
CA VAL A 36 4.91 12.29 -1.09
C VAL A 36 3.80 11.35 -1.55
N ARG A 37 3.11 10.70 -0.61
CA ARG A 37 1.99 9.81 -0.95
C ARG A 37 0.81 10.58 -1.55
N TRP A 38 0.55 11.78 -1.05
CA TRP A 38 -0.52 12.65 -1.53
C TRP A 38 -0.32 13.06 -3.00
N ILE A 39 0.92 13.31 -3.44
CA ILE A 39 1.21 13.68 -4.82
C ILE A 39 0.90 12.52 -5.78
N CYS A 40 1.36 11.30 -5.48
CA CYS A 40 1.00 10.13 -6.29
C CYS A 40 -0.53 9.93 -6.33
N ASP A 41 -1.23 10.14 -5.21
CA ASP A 41 -2.70 10.02 -5.17
C ASP A 41 -3.38 11.04 -6.10
N GLN A 42 -2.91 12.29 -6.16
CA GLN A 42 -3.45 13.30 -7.06
C GLN A 42 -3.19 12.96 -8.53
N LEU A 43 -2.01 12.43 -8.86
CA LEU A 43 -1.66 12.00 -10.22
C LEU A 43 -2.58 10.87 -10.71
N TYR A 44 -2.83 9.86 -9.88
CA TYR A 44 -3.76 8.78 -10.25
C TYR A 44 -5.23 9.23 -10.26
N ARG A 45 -5.62 10.23 -9.45
CA ARG A 45 -6.94 10.89 -9.59
C ARG A 45 -7.09 11.57 -10.95
N PHE A 46 -6.06 12.30 -11.39
CA PHE A 46 -6.05 12.96 -12.69
C PHE A 46 -6.13 11.93 -13.83
N LEU A 47 -5.31 10.89 -13.79
CA LEU A 47 -5.30 9.81 -14.78
C LEU A 47 -6.68 9.14 -14.90
N VAL A 48 -7.32 8.78 -13.77
CA VAL A 48 -8.64 8.13 -13.80
C VAL A 48 -9.69 9.02 -14.46
N ARG A 49 -9.68 10.33 -14.16
CA ARG A 49 -10.64 11.28 -14.75
C ARG A 49 -10.47 11.47 -16.26
N ARG A 50 -9.25 11.39 -16.77
CA ARG A 50 -8.94 11.68 -18.19
C ARG A 50 -8.89 10.44 -19.09
N THR A 51 -8.38 9.32 -18.58
CA THR A 51 -8.17 8.11 -19.39
C THR A 51 -9.31 7.09 -19.30
N GLY A 52 -10.10 7.09 -18.22
CA GLY A 52 -11.20 6.13 -18.04
C GLY A 52 -10.77 4.65 -17.92
N SER A 53 -9.47 4.35 -17.74
CA SER A 53 -9.01 2.96 -17.68
C SER A 53 -9.40 2.28 -16.35
N LYS A 54 -9.91 1.04 -16.44
CA LYS A 54 -10.28 0.23 -15.25
C LYS A 54 -9.07 -0.06 -14.37
N PHE A 55 -7.88 -0.16 -14.96
CA PHE A 55 -6.61 -0.37 -14.26
C PHE A 55 -6.28 0.78 -13.29
N ASN A 56 -6.34 2.02 -13.76
CA ASN A 56 -6.04 3.20 -12.95
C ASN A 56 -7.07 3.36 -11.81
N ALA A 57 -8.35 3.06 -12.07
CA ALA A 57 -9.39 3.08 -11.03
C ALA A 57 -9.11 2.08 -9.91
N VAL A 58 -8.61 0.88 -10.25
CA VAL A 58 -8.21 -0.13 -9.26
C VAL A 58 -6.98 0.30 -8.47
N ILE A 59 -5.97 0.91 -9.10
CA ILE A 59 -4.79 1.44 -8.40
C ILE A 59 -5.22 2.52 -7.41
N LEU A 60 -6.00 3.50 -7.87
CA LEU A 60 -6.47 4.60 -7.03
C LEU A 60 -7.22 4.09 -5.80
N LYS A 61 -8.14 3.13 -6.00
CA LYS A 61 -8.87 2.49 -4.90
C LYS A 61 -7.92 1.80 -3.92
N ARG A 62 -6.85 1.15 -4.39
CA ARG A 62 -5.85 0.48 -3.55
C ARG A 62 -4.93 1.46 -2.83
N LEU A 63 -4.61 2.61 -3.43
CA LEU A 63 -3.79 3.63 -2.78
C LEU A 63 -4.52 4.25 -1.58
N PHE A 64 -5.83 4.51 -1.69
CA PHE A 64 -6.66 5.00 -0.57
C PHE A 64 -6.89 3.98 0.54
N MET A 65 -6.64 2.70 0.30
CA MET A 65 -6.79 1.69 1.35
C MET A 65 -5.83 1.93 2.53
N SER A 66 -6.29 1.54 3.72
CA SER A 66 -5.49 1.51 4.93
C SER A 66 -4.28 0.56 4.81
N LYS A 67 -3.27 0.75 5.67
CA LYS A 67 -2.05 -0.09 5.68
C LYS A 67 -2.36 -1.59 5.80
N VAL A 68 -3.39 -1.93 6.58
CA VAL A 68 -3.87 -3.31 6.76
C VAL A 68 -4.22 -3.99 5.44
N ASN A 69 -4.80 -3.24 4.50
CA ASN A 69 -5.24 -3.74 3.21
C ASN A 69 -4.16 -3.69 2.12
N LYS A 70 -2.96 -3.19 2.47
CA LYS A 70 -1.75 -3.16 1.64
C LYS A 70 -0.69 -4.08 2.24
N PRO A 71 -0.91 -5.41 2.20
CA PRO A 71 0.04 -6.37 2.73
C PRO A 71 1.35 -6.34 1.92
N PRO A 72 2.50 -6.62 2.57
CA PRO A 72 3.77 -6.80 1.86
C PRO A 72 3.70 -7.99 0.89
N LEU A 73 4.46 -7.90 -0.20
CA LEU A 73 4.70 -9.02 -1.12
C LEU A 73 6.17 -9.43 -1.08
N SER A 74 6.41 -10.74 -0.93
CA SER A 74 7.75 -11.32 -0.98
C SER A 74 8.19 -11.61 -2.41
N LEU A 75 9.50 -11.56 -2.67
CA LEU A 75 10.09 -11.88 -3.97
C LEU A 75 9.67 -13.28 -4.47
N SER A 76 9.66 -14.29 -3.61
CA SER A 76 9.24 -15.67 -3.95
C SER A 76 7.84 -15.74 -4.54
N LYS A 77 6.91 -14.93 -4.01
CA LYS A 77 5.54 -14.87 -4.52
C LYS A 77 5.47 -14.10 -5.83
N LEU A 78 6.27 -13.04 -5.97
CA LEU A 78 6.35 -12.29 -7.22
C LEU A 78 6.82 -13.18 -8.36
N ILE A 79 7.87 -13.98 -8.15
CA ILE A 79 8.39 -14.93 -9.15
C ILE A 79 7.27 -15.89 -9.58
N ARG A 80 6.59 -16.54 -8.62
CA ARG A 80 5.46 -17.44 -8.90
C ARG A 80 4.32 -16.81 -9.67
N TYR A 81 4.03 -15.52 -9.45
CA TYR A 81 2.96 -14.84 -10.18
C TYR A 81 3.38 -14.35 -11.57
N MET A 82 4.69 -14.25 -11.80
CA MET A 82 5.31 -13.83 -13.06
C MET A 82 5.70 -15.00 -13.95
N GLU A 83 5.69 -16.24 -13.45
CA GLU A 83 5.74 -17.46 -14.26
C GLU A 83 4.66 -17.39 -15.36
N GLY A 84 5.08 -17.55 -16.63
CA GLY A 84 4.22 -17.45 -17.81
C GLY A 84 3.80 -16.03 -18.22
N LYS A 85 4.36 -14.98 -17.61
CA LYS A 85 4.07 -13.56 -17.93
C LYS A 85 5.34 -12.75 -18.14
N GLU A 86 6.16 -13.24 -19.05
CA GLU A 86 7.42 -12.63 -19.41
C GLU A 86 7.20 -11.26 -20.08
N GLY A 87 8.14 -10.33 -19.87
CA GLY A 87 8.12 -8.98 -20.45
C GLY A 87 7.10 -8.00 -19.86
N LYS A 88 6.20 -8.43 -18.97
CA LYS A 88 5.22 -7.55 -18.31
C LYS A 88 5.77 -6.90 -17.04
N ILE A 89 5.25 -5.73 -16.70
CA ILE A 89 5.61 -5.02 -15.48
C ILE A 89 4.72 -5.50 -14.33
N ALA A 90 5.33 -6.01 -13.26
CA ALA A 90 4.63 -6.41 -12.05
C ALA A 90 4.30 -5.19 -11.20
N VAL A 91 3.03 -4.87 -10.99
CA VAL A 91 2.60 -3.69 -10.24
C VAL A 91 2.02 -4.09 -8.89
N VAL A 92 2.66 -3.62 -7.83
CA VAL A 92 2.33 -3.92 -6.43
C VAL A 92 1.98 -2.65 -5.69
N VAL A 93 0.70 -2.52 -5.30
CA VAL A 93 0.28 -1.44 -4.40
C VAL A 93 0.56 -1.87 -2.96
N GLY A 94 1.82 -1.78 -2.55
CA GLY A 94 2.31 -2.26 -1.26
C GLY A 94 3.84 -2.20 -1.18
N THR A 95 4.40 -2.83 -0.15
CA THR A 95 5.84 -2.95 0.02
C THR A 95 6.34 -4.28 -0.53
N VAL A 96 7.46 -4.28 -1.24
CA VAL A 96 8.13 -5.50 -1.67
C VAL A 96 9.25 -5.82 -0.69
N THR A 97 9.23 -7.04 -0.16
CA THR A 97 10.21 -7.54 0.81
C THR A 97 11.04 -8.63 0.20
N ASP A 98 12.29 -8.75 0.65
CA ASP A 98 13.14 -9.86 0.27
C ASP A 98 12.67 -11.17 0.91
N ASP A 99 13.12 -12.28 0.33
CA ASP A 99 12.97 -13.60 0.92
C ASP A 99 14.31 -14.33 0.74
N ILE A 100 14.99 -14.58 1.87
CA ILE A 100 16.32 -15.20 1.92
C ILE A 100 16.29 -16.63 1.37
N ARG A 101 15.13 -17.28 1.38
CA ARG A 101 14.97 -18.69 0.96
C ARG A 101 15.09 -18.89 -0.55
N VAL A 102 14.86 -17.84 -1.32
CA VAL A 102 15.04 -17.88 -2.78
C VAL A 102 16.47 -17.51 -3.05
N TYR A 103 17.19 -18.34 -3.79
CA TYR A 103 18.58 -18.10 -4.15
C TYR A 103 18.67 -17.28 -5.43
N GLU A 104 17.97 -17.73 -6.47
CA GLU A 104 17.97 -17.11 -7.80
C GLU A 104 16.75 -16.22 -7.99
N VAL A 105 16.99 -14.97 -8.38
CA VAL A 105 15.95 -14.00 -8.70
C VAL A 105 16.01 -13.75 -10.20
N PRO A 106 14.93 -13.97 -10.97
CA PRO A 106 14.89 -13.64 -12.38
C PRO A 106 14.88 -12.13 -12.61
N ALA A 107 15.28 -11.68 -13.79
CA ALA A 107 15.23 -10.28 -14.20
C ALA A 107 13.76 -9.81 -14.32
N VAL A 108 13.24 -9.22 -13.25
CA VAL A 108 11.84 -8.76 -13.17
C VAL A 108 11.76 -7.24 -13.16
N LYS A 109 10.76 -6.71 -13.88
CA LYS A 109 10.39 -5.28 -13.80
C LYS A 109 9.26 -5.14 -12.78
N VAL A 110 9.56 -4.52 -11.64
CA VAL A 110 8.62 -4.43 -10.51
C VAL A 110 8.35 -2.97 -10.18
N THR A 111 7.08 -2.58 -10.12
CA THR A 111 6.64 -1.30 -9.56
C THR A 111 6.05 -1.52 -8.17
N ALA A 112 6.52 -0.77 -7.18
CA ALA A 112 5.98 -0.82 -5.82
C ALA A 112 5.97 0.55 -5.13
N LEU A 113 5.26 0.65 -3.99
CA LEU A 113 5.26 1.87 -3.19
C LEU A 113 6.58 2.01 -2.43
N ARG A 114 7.09 0.90 -1.91
CA ARG A 114 8.38 0.84 -1.21
C ARG A 114 9.05 -0.49 -1.50
N PHE A 115 10.37 -0.47 -1.59
CA PHE A 115 11.22 -1.64 -1.63
C PHE A 115 12.04 -1.67 -0.35
N THR A 116 12.27 -2.87 0.21
CA THR A 116 13.35 -3.03 1.17
C THR A 116 14.68 -2.90 0.44
N GLU A 117 15.69 -2.35 1.11
CA GLU A 117 17.02 -2.12 0.52
C GLU A 117 17.63 -3.43 0.01
N THR A 118 17.48 -4.49 0.81
CA THR A 118 17.84 -5.87 0.48
C THR A 118 17.14 -6.39 -0.77
N ALA A 119 15.84 -6.14 -0.93
CA ALA A 119 15.09 -6.57 -2.11
C ALA A 119 15.52 -5.80 -3.37
N ARG A 120 15.74 -4.48 -3.23
CA ARG A 120 16.19 -3.63 -4.33
C ARG A 120 17.55 -4.10 -4.86
N ALA A 121 18.54 -4.28 -3.97
CA ALA A 121 19.87 -4.73 -4.34
C ALA A 121 19.86 -6.09 -5.06
N ARG A 122 18.99 -7.01 -4.64
CA ARG A 122 18.85 -8.33 -5.29
C ARG A 122 18.21 -8.25 -6.67
N ILE A 123 17.19 -7.41 -6.85
CA ILE A 123 16.55 -7.22 -8.16
C ILE A 123 17.52 -6.55 -9.13
N GLU A 124 18.23 -5.51 -8.69
CA GLU A 124 19.22 -4.81 -9.51
C GLU A 124 20.40 -5.71 -9.87
N LYS A 125 20.90 -6.53 -8.93
CA LYS A 125 21.94 -7.54 -9.21
C LYS A 125 21.50 -8.57 -10.24
N ALA A 126 20.22 -8.91 -10.27
CA ALA A 126 19.64 -9.82 -11.27
C ALA A 126 19.39 -9.14 -12.63
N GLY A 127 19.70 -7.85 -12.79
CA GLY A 127 19.40 -7.07 -14.00
C GLY A 127 17.93 -6.69 -14.14
N GLY A 128 17.16 -6.76 -13.04
CA GLY A 128 15.77 -6.31 -12.98
C GLY A 128 15.66 -4.80 -12.73
N GLU A 129 14.47 -4.25 -12.97
CA GLU A 129 14.19 -2.82 -12.79
C GLU A 129 13.23 -2.60 -11.61
N CYS A 130 13.63 -1.77 -10.65
CA CYS A 130 12.77 -1.29 -9.57
C CYS A 130 12.15 0.06 -9.96
N LEU A 131 10.84 0.09 -10.19
CA LEU A 131 10.11 1.27 -10.66
C LEU A 131 9.25 1.90 -9.54
N THR A 132 9.13 3.23 -9.60
CA THR A 132 8.14 3.98 -8.81
C THR A 132 6.82 4.13 -9.57
N PHE A 133 5.76 4.50 -8.85
CA PHE A 133 4.44 4.70 -9.46
C PHE A 133 4.38 5.89 -10.43
N ASP A 134 5.24 6.87 -10.26
CA ASP A 134 5.35 8.02 -11.18
C ASP A 134 6.03 7.60 -12.49
N GLN A 135 7.11 6.81 -12.40
CA GLN A 135 7.78 6.21 -13.55
C GLN A 135 6.86 5.26 -14.33
N LEU A 136 6.02 4.50 -13.62
CA LEU A 136 5.01 3.65 -14.24
C LEU A 136 4.00 4.47 -15.04
N ALA A 137 3.53 5.59 -14.50
CA ALA A 137 2.55 6.44 -15.16
C ALA A 137 3.09 7.05 -16.47
N LEU A 138 4.39 7.37 -16.52
CA LEU A 138 5.05 7.83 -17.74
C LEU A 138 5.18 6.73 -18.80
N ARG A 139 5.54 5.50 -18.38
CA ARG A 139 5.72 4.37 -19.30
C ARG A 139 4.41 3.81 -19.84
N ALA A 140 3.42 3.66 -18.97
CA ALA A 140 2.17 2.98 -19.29
C ALA A 140 0.97 3.69 -18.64
N PRO A 141 0.56 4.87 -19.15
CA PRO A 141 -0.55 5.64 -18.57
C PRO A 141 -1.90 4.90 -18.63
N LEU A 142 -2.06 3.97 -19.57
CA LEU A 142 -3.25 3.12 -19.71
C LEU A 142 -3.14 1.78 -18.95
N GLY A 143 -1.95 1.42 -18.44
CA GLY A 143 -1.69 0.14 -17.79
C GLY A 143 -1.49 -1.04 -18.75
N GLN A 144 -1.19 -0.79 -20.02
CA GLN A 144 -0.86 -1.84 -20.99
C GLN A 144 0.40 -2.60 -20.57
N ASN A 145 0.44 -3.92 -20.79
CA ASN A 145 1.55 -4.81 -20.44
C ASN A 145 1.92 -4.82 -18.94
N THR A 146 0.95 -4.57 -18.07
CA THR A 146 1.13 -4.62 -16.61
C THR A 146 0.33 -5.76 -15.97
N VAL A 147 0.81 -6.23 -14.82
CA VAL A 147 0.12 -7.24 -14.01
C VAL A 147 -0.10 -6.66 -12.61
N LEU A 148 -1.36 -6.43 -12.24
CA LEU A 148 -1.71 -5.98 -10.88
C LEU A 148 -1.65 -7.13 -9.89
N LEU A 149 -0.64 -7.12 -9.03
CA LEU A 149 -0.48 -8.11 -7.97
C LEU A 149 -0.94 -7.55 -6.63
N ARG A 150 -1.26 -8.46 -5.70
CA ARG A 150 -1.62 -8.12 -4.32
C ARG A 150 -1.06 -9.18 -3.37
N GLY A 151 -0.54 -8.71 -2.23
CA GLY A 151 -0.16 -9.58 -1.14
C GLY A 151 -1.33 -10.29 -0.49
N HIS A 152 -1.00 -11.36 0.21
CA HIS A 152 -1.98 -12.14 0.94
C HIS A 152 -2.44 -11.36 2.18
N LYS A 153 -3.76 -11.26 2.39
CA LYS A 153 -4.36 -10.47 3.47
C LYS A 153 -4.48 -11.22 4.80
N LYS A 154 -4.24 -12.54 4.84
CA LYS A 154 -4.37 -13.30 6.09
C LYS A 154 -3.20 -12.96 7.01
N ARG A 155 -3.54 -12.47 8.19
CA ARG A 155 -2.65 -12.07 9.29
C ARG A 155 -3.06 -12.80 10.57
N GLU A 156 -2.25 -12.70 11.61
CA GLU A 156 -2.56 -13.35 12.89
C GLU A 156 -3.93 -12.94 13.46
N ALA A 157 -4.26 -11.65 13.45
CA ALA A 157 -5.56 -11.15 13.89
C ALA A 157 -6.74 -11.83 13.14
N VAL A 158 -6.59 -12.13 11.85
CA VAL A 158 -7.64 -12.77 11.04
C VAL A 158 -7.84 -14.24 11.44
N LYS A 159 -6.85 -14.89 12.06
CA LYS A 159 -7.01 -16.28 12.56
C LYS A 159 -7.97 -16.37 13.75
N HIS A 160 -8.18 -15.27 14.46
CA HIS A 160 -9.09 -15.18 15.59
C HIS A 160 -10.52 -14.80 15.17
N PHE A 161 -10.74 -14.47 13.90
CA PHE A 161 -12.06 -14.15 13.38
C PHE A 161 -12.75 -15.38 12.82
N GLY A 162 -14.09 -15.37 12.81
CA GLY A 162 -14.94 -16.46 12.34
C GLY A 162 -15.81 -17.02 13.46
N PRO A 163 -16.35 -18.24 13.29
CA PRO A 163 -17.14 -18.91 14.31
C PRO A 163 -16.40 -18.99 15.64
N ALA A 164 -17.13 -18.88 16.75
CA ALA A 164 -16.53 -18.89 18.07
C ALA A 164 -15.71 -20.17 18.31
N PRO A 165 -14.56 -20.08 19.01
CA PRO A 165 -13.75 -21.26 19.32
C PRO A 165 -14.55 -22.19 20.24
N GLY A 166 -14.87 -23.39 19.75
CA GLY A 166 -15.72 -24.34 20.50
C GLY A 166 -17.03 -24.72 19.79
N VAL A 167 -17.32 -24.10 18.65
CA VAL A 167 -18.39 -24.55 17.74
C VAL A 167 -17.87 -25.73 16.88
N PRO A 168 -18.65 -26.81 16.68
CA PRO A 168 -18.24 -27.91 15.80
C PRO A 168 -17.79 -27.40 14.42
N HIS A 169 -16.71 -27.96 13.88
CA HIS A 169 -16.09 -27.54 12.61
C HIS A 169 -15.46 -26.12 12.61
N SER A 170 -15.31 -25.47 13.78
CA SER A 170 -14.56 -24.22 13.90
C SER A 170 -13.06 -24.45 14.05
N HIS A 171 -12.26 -23.80 13.21
CA HIS A 171 -10.80 -23.79 13.30
C HIS A 171 -10.23 -22.42 13.74
N THR A 172 -11.07 -21.60 14.35
CA THR A 172 -10.70 -20.27 14.86
C THR A 172 -9.69 -20.39 16.01
N LYS A 173 -8.63 -19.59 15.96
CA LYS A 173 -7.61 -19.55 17.01
C LYS A 173 -8.21 -18.90 18.26
N PRO A 174 -8.19 -19.55 19.44
CA PRO A 174 -8.65 -18.93 20.68
C PRO A 174 -7.67 -17.84 21.17
N TYR A 175 -8.19 -16.88 21.93
CA TYR A 175 -7.39 -15.87 22.62
C TYR A 175 -6.89 -16.43 23.95
N VAL A 176 -5.67 -16.97 23.92
CA VAL A 176 -5.05 -17.62 25.10
C VAL A 176 -3.94 -16.75 25.65
N ARG A 177 -3.82 -16.65 26.98
CA ARG A 177 -2.76 -15.89 27.67
C ARG A 177 -1.35 -16.36 27.29
N ALA A 178 -1.14 -17.68 27.25
CA ALA A 178 0.16 -18.27 26.92
C ALA A 178 -0.01 -19.62 26.21
N LYS A 179 1.00 -20.03 25.43
CA LYS A 179 1.05 -21.37 24.85
C LYS A 179 1.51 -22.35 25.91
N GLY A 180 0.76 -23.43 26.16
CA GLY A 180 1.18 -24.49 27.07
C GLY A 180 0.14 -25.58 27.26
N ARG A 181 0.52 -26.67 27.94
CA ARG A 181 -0.40 -27.77 28.30
C ARG A 181 -1.51 -27.30 29.25
N LYS A 182 -1.21 -26.32 30.12
CA LYS A 182 -2.12 -25.82 31.16
C LYS A 182 -3.19 -24.86 30.64
N PHE A 183 -3.02 -24.26 29.47
CA PHE A 183 -3.91 -23.23 28.95
C PHE A 183 -4.80 -23.78 27.81
N GLU A 184 -6.11 -23.86 28.03
CA GLU A 184 -7.15 -24.12 27.01
C GLU A 184 -6.90 -25.33 26.07
N ARG A 185 -6.30 -26.41 26.60
CA ARG A 185 -6.03 -27.66 25.86
C ARG A 185 -6.69 -28.91 26.44
N ALA A 186 -7.53 -28.77 27.47
CA ALA A 186 -8.16 -29.88 28.18
C ALA A 186 -9.55 -30.21 27.61
N ARG A 187 -10.62 -29.72 28.26
CA ARG A 187 -12.01 -29.94 27.85
C ARG A 187 -12.30 -29.27 26.50
N GLY A 188 -13.06 -29.92 25.62
CA GLY A 188 -13.42 -29.40 24.30
C GLY A 188 -12.33 -29.53 23.23
N LYS A 189 -11.11 -29.96 23.59
CA LYS A 189 -10.00 -30.21 22.64
C LYS A 189 -9.53 -31.67 22.58
N ARG A 190 -9.92 -32.49 23.56
CA ARG A 190 -9.53 -33.90 23.66
C ARG A 190 -10.74 -34.77 23.96
N ASN A 191 -10.82 -35.93 23.31
CA ASN A 191 -11.88 -36.91 23.54
C ASN A 191 -11.90 -37.39 25.00
N SER A 192 -10.73 -37.51 25.64
CA SER A 192 -10.58 -38.02 27.00
C SER A 192 -11.07 -37.07 28.11
N LYS A 193 -11.45 -35.83 27.79
CA LYS A 193 -11.86 -34.80 28.76
C LYS A 193 -13.27 -34.28 28.43
N GLY A 194 -14.22 -35.21 28.40
CA GLY A 194 -15.65 -34.94 28.20
C GLY A 194 -16.06 -35.03 26.73
N PHE A 195 -15.61 -34.08 25.91
CA PHE A 195 -15.92 -34.06 24.48
C PHE A 195 -14.83 -33.30 23.70
N ARG A 196 -14.79 -33.52 22.38
CA ARG A 196 -13.93 -32.78 21.45
C ARG A 196 -14.78 -32.08 20.41
N VAL A 197 -14.50 -30.80 20.23
CA VAL A 197 -15.04 -29.95 19.17
C VAL A 197 -14.16 -30.04 17.93
#